data_AF-A0A141SBC2-F1
#
_entry.id   AF-A0A141SBC2-F1
#
_cell.length_a   1.000
_cell.length_b   1.000
_cell.length_c   1.000
_cell.angle_alpha   90.00
_cell.angle_beta   90.00
_cell.angle_gamma   90.00
#
_symmetry.space_group_name_H-M   'P 1'
#
loop_
_entity.id
_entity.type
_entity.pdbx_description
1 polymer ?
#
loop_
_entity_poly.entity_id
_entity_poly.type
_entity_poly.pdbx_seq_one_letter_code
_entity_poly.pdbx_strand_id
1 'polypeptide(L)'
;IILNLKGLVVSSEEDEPVTMYVRKQGPGTVTAGDIVPPAGVVVHNPDMHIATLNDKGKLEIELVVERGRGYVPAVQNKASGAEIGRIPVDSIYSPVLKVTYKVEATRVEQRTDFDRLILDVETKNSISARDALASAGKTLVELFGLARELNVEAEGIEIGPSPAEADHIASFGLPIEDLDLTVRSYNCLKREGVHTVGELVARTE
;
A
#
# COMPACT_ATOMS: atom_id res chain seq x y z
N ILE A 1 -8.56 -2.81 -28.18
CA ILE A 1 -7.84 -3.89 -27.44
C ILE A 1 -6.72 -3.31 -26.60
N ILE A 2 -5.62 -2.79 -27.17
CA ILE A 2 -4.47 -2.28 -26.38
C ILE A 2 -4.89 -1.23 -25.34
N LEU A 3 -5.70 -0.24 -25.73
CA LEU A 3 -6.19 0.78 -24.80
C LEU A 3 -7.00 0.17 -23.64
N ASN A 4 -7.78 -0.88 -23.90
CA ASN A 4 -8.54 -1.58 -22.86
C ASN A 4 -7.59 -2.36 -21.93
N LEU A 5 -6.55 -2.99 -22.48
CA LEU A 5 -5.54 -3.70 -21.68
C LEU A 5 -4.80 -2.78 -20.72
N LYS A 6 -4.60 -1.50 -21.06
CA LYS A 6 -4.04 -0.51 -20.12
C LYS A 6 -4.94 -0.22 -18.91
N GLY A 7 -6.23 -0.50 -19.03
CA GLY A 7 -7.17 -0.40 -17.91
C GLY A 7 -7.07 -1.55 -16.91
N LEU A 8 -6.27 -2.58 -17.20
CA LEU A 8 -6.12 -3.74 -16.33
C LEU A 8 -5.46 -3.32 -15.02
N VAL A 9 -6.03 -3.76 -13.90
CA VAL A 9 -5.48 -3.52 -12.58
C VAL A 9 -4.90 -4.83 -12.07
N VAL A 10 -3.57 -4.89 -11.94
CA VAL A 10 -2.83 -6.10 -11.56
C VAL A 10 -1.93 -5.82 -10.38
N SER A 11 -1.84 -6.75 -9.44
CA SER A 11 -0.75 -6.82 -8.46
C SER A 11 0.05 -8.10 -8.67
N SER A 12 1.36 -8.01 -8.48
CA SER A 12 2.29 -9.14 -8.49
C SER A 12 3.06 -9.16 -7.18
N GLU A 13 3.21 -10.33 -6.57
CA GLU A 13 4.12 -10.58 -5.45
C GLU A 13 5.55 -10.78 -5.96
N GLU A 14 5.70 -11.30 -7.18
CA GLU A 14 6.99 -11.55 -7.84
C GLU A 14 7.68 -10.24 -8.25
N ASP A 15 8.98 -10.13 -7.95
CA ASP A 15 9.81 -8.99 -8.35
C ASP A 15 10.26 -9.06 -9.83
N GLU A 16 10.31 -10.27 -10.40
CA GLU A 16 10.66 -10.48 -11.81
C GLU A 16 9.46 -10.32 -12.74
N PRO A 17 9.66 -10.02 -14.05
CA PRO A 17 8.57 -9.98 -15.02
C PRO A 17 7.85 -11.32 -15.15
N VAL A 18 6.53 -11.29 -15.11
CA VAL A 18 5.67 -12.46 -15.14
C VAL A 18 4.77 -12.46 -16.37
N THR A 19 4.66 -13.61 -17.04
CA THR A 19 3.81 -13.77 -18.22
C THR A 19 2.43 -14.30 -17.85
N MET A 20 1.38 -13.71 -18.43
CA MET A 20 -0.02 -14.11 -18.34
C MET A 20 -0.61 -14.33 -19.74
N TYR A 21 -1.64 -15.16 -19.83
CA TYR A 21 -2.27 -15.49 -21.10
C TYR A 21 -3.77 -15.23 -21.11
N VAL A 22 -4.28 -14.78 -22.25
CA VAL A 22 -5.71 -14.75 -22.56
C VAL A 22 -5.92 -15.54 -23.83
N ARG A 23 -6.76 -16.58 -23.77
CA ARG A 23 -7.11 -17.40 -24.94
C ARG A 23 -8.61 -17.59 -24.99
N LYS A 24 -9.26 -17.12 -26.05
CA LYS A 24 -10.70 -17.28 -26.25
C LYS A 24 -11.02 -17.52 -27.73
N GLN A 25 -11.97 -18.41 -27.99
CA GLN A 25 -12.39 -18.79 -29.34
C GLN A 25 -13.91 -18.90 -29.39
N GLY A 26 -14.49 -18.51 -30.53
CA GLY A 26 -15.93 -18.51 -30.76
C GLY A 26 -16.58 -17.18 -30.35
N PRO A 27 -17.89 -17.04 -30.57
CA PRO A 27 -18.59 -15.78 -30.33
C PRO A 27 -18.66 -15.46 -28.83
N GLY A 28 -18.42 -14.20 -28.47
CA GLY A 28 -18.59 -13.75 -27.09
C GLY A 28 -17.65 -12.63 -26.66
N THR A 29 -17.87 -12.13 -25.45
CA THR A 29 -17.06 -11.08 -24.85
C THR A 29 -15.82 -11.67 -24.17
N VAL A 30 -14.66 -11.06 -24.42
CA VAL A 30 -13.41 -11.31 -23.70
C VAL A 30 -13.27 -10.26 -22.61
N THR A 31 -13.10 -10.70 -21.38
CA THR A 31 -12.98 -9.89 -20.16
C THR A 31 -11.65 -10.14 -19.47
N ALA A 32 -11.29 -9.30 -18.49
CA ALA A 32 -10.10 -9.50 -17.67
C ALA A 32 -10.17 -10.79 -16.82
N GLY A 33 -11.37 -11.28 -16.51
CA GLY A 33 -11.57 -12.57 -15.84
C GLY A 33 -11.22 -13.79 -16.72
N ASP A 34 -11.08 -13.61 -18.03
CA ASP A 34 -10.59 -14.66 -18.94
C ASP A 34 -9.05 -14.75 -18.95
N ILE A 35 -8.34 -13.87 -18.21
CA ILE A 35 -6.89 -13.94 -18.04
C ILE A 35 -6.56 -15.10 -17.09
N VAL A 36 -5.57 -15.91 -17.45
CA VAL A 36 -5.00 -16.94 -16.58
C VAL A 36 -3.71 -16.41 -15.98
N PRO A 37 -3.74 -15.80 -14.77
CA PRO A 37 -2.54 -15.39 -14.06
C PRO A 37 -1.85 -16.61 -13.43
N PRO A 38 -0.51 -16.61 -13.33
CA PRO A 38 0.22 -17.57 -12.51
C PRO A 38 0.05 -17.26 -11.01
N ALA A 39 0.61 -18.11 -10.15
CA ALA A 39 0.65 -17.87 -8.71
C ALA A 39 1.34 -16.53 -8.38
N GLY A 40 0.88 -15.85 -7.34
CA GLY A 40 1.41 -14.55 -6.92
C GLY A 40 0.93 -13.36 -7.75
N VAL A 41 0.15 -13.56 -8.82
CA VAL A 41 -0.42 -12.49 -9.64
C VAL A 41 -1.94 -12.43 -9.50
N VAL A 42 -2.49 -11.24 -9.25
CA VAL A 42 -3.92 -11.01 -9.04
C VAL A 42 -4.43 -9.92 -9.97
N VAL A 43 -5.54 -10.22 -10.66
CA VAL A 43 -6.30 -9.25 -11.47
C VAL A 43 -7.47 -8.73 -10.63
N HIS A 44 -7.50 -7.41 -10.39
CA HIS A 44 -8.44 -6.77 -9.45
C HIS A 44 -9.74 -6.29 -10.09
N ASN A 45 -9.82 -6.29 -11.43
CA ASN A 45 -11.01 -5.86 -12.17
C ASN A 45 -11.45 -6.91 -13.22
N PRO A 46 -11.87 -8.11 -12.79
CA PRO A 46 -12.17 -9.23 -13.69
C PRO A 46 -13.28 -8.92 -14.71
N ASP A 47 -14.24 -8.06 -14.37
CA ASP A 47 -15.36 -7.71 -15.26
C ASP A 47 -14.97 -6.76 -16.40
N MET A 48 -13.73 -6.26 -16.42
CA MET A 48 -13.28 -5.29 -17.41
C MET A 48 -13.32 -5.88 -18.83
N HIS A 49 -14.02 -5.20 -19.73
CA HIS A 49 -14.09 -5.56 -21.14
C HIS A 49 -12.75 -5.38 -21.88
N ILE A 50 -12.28 -6.42 -22.57
CA ILE A 50 -11.08 -6.37 -23.42
C ILE A 50 -11.44 -6.28 -24.91
N ALA A 51 -12.28 -7.21 -25.39
CA ALA A 51 -12.68 -7.32 -26.79
C ALA A 51 -13.98 -8.13 -26.94
N THR A 52 -14.58 -8.12 -28.14
CA THR A 52 -15.69 -9.00 -28.52
C THR A 52 -15.31 -9.82 -29.74
N LEU A 53 -15.56 -11.12 -29.70
CA LEU A 53 -15.32 -12.06 -30.78
C LEU A 53 -16.61 -12.35 -31.55
N ASN A 54 -16.48 -12.48 -32.87
CA ASN A 54 -17.54 -12.99 -33.74
C ASN A 54 -17.51 -14.53 -33.80
N ASP A 55 -18.43 -15.15 -34.54
CA ASP A 55 -18.62 -16.61 -34.57
C ASP A 55 -17.37 -17.43 -34.91
N LYS A 56 -16.46 -16.85 -35.71
CA LYS A 56 -15.19 -17.47 -36.12
C LYS A 56 -13.96 -16.80 -35.49
N GLY A 57 -14.18 -15.95 -34.49
CA GLY A 57 -13.14 -15.17 -33.84
C GLY A 57 -12.25 -16.04 -32.96
N LYS A 58 -10.95 -15.79 -33.02
CA LYS A 58 -9.95 -16.35 -32.11
C LYS A 58 -9.06 -15.22 -31.62
N LEU A 59 -8.86 -15.13 -30.30
CA LEU A 59 -7.96 -14.18 -29.68
C LEU A 59 -7.00 -14.92 -28.76
N GLU A 60 -5.72 -14.72 -29.00
CA GLU A 60 -4.62 -15.17 -28.13
C GLU A 60 -3.74 -13.96 -27.84
N ILE A 61 -3.58 -13.64 -26.56
CA ILE A 61 -2.75 -12.53 -26.09
C ILE A 61 -1.82 -13.08 -25.02
N GLU A 62 -0.53 -12.76 -25.18
CA GLU A 62 0.48 -12.91 -24.15
C GLU A 62 0.78 -11.54 -23.55
N LEU A 63 0.67 -11.42 -22.23
CA LEU A 63 0.88 -10.21 -21.46
C LEU A 63 2.06 -10.42 -20.54
N VAL A 64 3.02 -9.49 -20.53
CA VAL A 64 4.08 -9.47 -19.54
C VAL A 64 3.79 -8.34 -18.56
N VAL A 65 3.69 -8.68 -17.27
CA VAL A 65 3.51 -7.73 -16.18
C VAL A 65 4.77 -7.70 -15.33
N GLU A 66 5.16 -6.51 -14.90
CA GLU A 66 6.33 -6.31 -14.05
C GLU A 66 5.99 -5.35 -12.91
N ARG A 67 6.70 -5.46 -11.79
CA ARG A 67 6.59 -4.48 -10.71
C ARG A 67 7.47 -3.28 -11.05
N GLY A 68 6.92 -2.09 -10.84
CA GLY A 68 7.63 -0.85 -11.10
C GLY A 68 7.07 0.31 -10.31
N ARG A 69 7.61 1.50 -10.57
CA ARG A 69 7.19 2.75 -9.94
C ARG A 69 7.00 3.84 -10.99
N GLY A 70 6.00 4.68 -10.79
CA GLY A 70 5.73 5.81 -11.67
C GLY A 70 5.20 5.41 -13.04
N TYR A 71 5.77 6.01 -14.08
CA TYR A 71 5.36 5.86 -15.47
C TYR A 71 6.57 5.57 -16.35
N VAL A 72 6.47 4.52 -17.17
CA VAL A 72 7.49 4.19 -18.18
C VAL A 72 6.84 4.26 -19.56
N PRO A 73 7.32 5.13 -20.47
CA PRO A 73 6.75 5.25 -21.80
C PRO A 73 7.07 4.01 -22.64
N ALA A 74 6.16 3.65 -23.55
CA ALA A 74 6.30 2.48 -24.43
C ALA A 74 7.65 2.41 -25.19
N VAL A 75 8.27 3.56 -25.50
CA VAL A 75 9.56 3.60 -26.19
C VAL A 75 10.69 2.99 -25.34
N GLN A 76 10.65 3.16 -24.01
CA GLN A 76 11.65 2.58 -23.10
C GLN A 76 11.41 1.08 -22.88
N ASN A 77 10.17 0.62 -23.04
CA ASN A 77 9.81 -0.81 -22.97
C ASN A 77 10.20 -1.60 -24.22
N LYS A 78 10.79 -0.96 -25.24
CA LYS A 78 11.33 -1.65 -26.43
C LYS A 78 12.64 -2.34 -26.07
N ALA A 79 12.59 -3.67 -25.91
CA ALA A 79 13.79 -4.48 -25.80
C ALA A 79 14.51 -4.62 -27.16
N SER A 80 15.84 -4.53 -27.14
CA SER A 80 16.66 -4.87 -28.30
C SER A 80 16.54 -6.37 -28.59
N GLY A 81 16.21 -6.74 -29.83
CA GLY A 81 15.98 -8.14 -30.21
C GLY A 81 14.61 -8.71 -29.79
N ALA A 82 13.63 -7.85 -29.47
CA ALA A 82 12.26 -8.31 -29.21
C ALA A 82 11.67 -9.08 -30.41
N GLU A 83 10.91 -10.13 -30.11
CA GLU A 83 10.24 -10.95 -31.11
C GLU A 83 9.28 -10.13 -31.98
N ILE A 84 9.17 -10.53 -33.25
CA ILE A 84 8.20 -9.94 -34.18
C ILE A 84 6.79 -10.21 -33.63
N GLY A 85 6.02 -9.14 -33.44
CA GLY A 85 4.66 -9.21 -32.90
C GLY A 85 4.54 -8.72 -31.45
N ARG A 86 5.66 -8.48 -30.74
CA ARG A 86 5.62 -7.83 -29.43
C ARG A 86 5.29 -6.35 -29.58
N ILE A 87 4.17 -5.93 -28.97
CA ILE A 87 3.74 -4.53 -28.99
C ILE A 87 4.10 -3.91 -27.64
N PRO A 88 5.07 -2.99 -27.58
CA PRO A 88 5.38 -2.29 -26.34
C PRO A 88 4.24 -1.34 -25.99
N VAL A 89 3.85 -1.36 -24.72
CA VAL A 89 2.87 -0.46 -24.12
C VAL A 89 3.53 0.30 -23.00
N ASP A 90 3.05 1.50 -22.71
CA ASP A 90 3.44 2.23 -21.50
C ASP A 90 3.01 1.50 -20.24
N SER A 91 3.89 1.56 -19.25
CA SER A 91 3.63 1.01 -17.93
C SER A 91 3.19 2.10 -16.98
N ILE A 92 1.97 1.99 -16.46
CA ILE A 92 1.39 2.92 -15.48
C ILE A 92 1.30 2.19 -14.14
N TYR A 93 2.34 2.33 -13.32
CA TYR A 93 2.45 1.62 -12.05
C TYR A 93 1.63 2.27 -10.92
N SER A 94 1.12 3.48 -11.12
CA SER A 94 0.35 4.19 -10.08
C SER A 94 -0.97 3.47 -9.79
N PRO A 95 -1.21 3.07 -8.53
CA PRO A 95 -2.50 2.57 -8.09
C PRO A 95 -3.44 3.71 -7.65
N VAL A 96 -2.94 4.94 -7.51
CA VAL A 96 -3.72 6.12 -7.13
C VAL A 96 -4.20 6.84 -8.39
N LEU A 97 -5.48 7.17 -8.45
CA LEU A 97 -6.15 7.84 -9.58
C LEU A 97 -6.24 9.36 -9.35
N LYS A 98 -6.64 9.76 -8.15
CA LYS A 98 -6.88 11.16 -7.81
C LYS A 98 -6.61 11.41 -6.33
N VAL A 99 -6.03 12.57 -6.05
CA VAL A 99 -5.89 13.08 -4.68
C VAL A 99 -6.39 14.51 -4.67
N THR A 100 -7.22 14.86 -3.71
CA THR A 100 -7.65 16.22 -3.42
C THR A 100 -7.42 16.50 -1.95
N TYR A 101 -7.09 17.75 -1.60
CA TYR A 101 -6.91 18.14 -0.21
C TYR A 101 -7.69 19.43 0.08
N LYS A 102 -8.12 19.56 1.33
CA LYS A 102 -8.70 20.78 1.87
C LYS A 102 -8.16 20.99 3.27
N VAL A 103 -7.81 22.24 3.57
CA VAL A 103 -7.48 22.66 4.94
C VAL A 103 -8.64 23.50 5.45
N GLU A 104 -9.09 23.22 6.66
CA GLU A 104 -10.13 24.00 7.34
C GLU A 104 -9.76 24.22 8.80
N ALA A 105 -10.10 25.41 9.31
CA ALA A 105 -9.91 25.71 10.72
C ALA A 105 -10.72 24.72 11.58
N THR A 106 -10.09 24.18 12.61
CA THR A 106 -10.73 23.23 13.52
C THR A 106 -10.50 23.63 14.96
N ARG A 107 -11.52 23.39 15.78
CA ARG A 107 -11.43 23.59 17.22
C ARG A 107 -11.14 22.24 17.86
N VAL A 108 -10.04 22.15 18.58
CA VAL A 108 -9.69 21.01 19.42
C VAL A 108 -9.84 21.45 20.87
N GLU A 109 -10.88 20.95 21.53
CA GLU A 109 -11.23 21.33 22.90
C GLU A 109 -11.42 22.85 23.08
N GLN A 110 -10.55 23.50 23.86
CA GLN A 110 -10.58 24.95 24.10
C GLN A 110 -9.74 25.76 23.13
N ARG A 111 -8.95 25.11 22.27
CA ARG A 111 -8.05 25.77 21.31
C ARG A 111 -8.67 25.83 19.92
N THR A 112 -8.65 27.02 19.33
CA THR A 112 -9.27 27.33 18.02
C THR A 112 -8.24 27.59 16.92
N ASP A 113 -6.96 27.39 17.19
CA ASP A 113 -5.83 27.71 16.32
C ASP A 113 -5.28 26.48 15.58
N PHE A 114 -6.04 25.39 15.53
CA PHE A 114 -5.65 24.18 14.80
C PHE A 114 -6.22 24.19 13.38
N ASP A 115 -5.45 23.60 12.46
CA ASP A 115 -5.90 23.31 11.10
C ASP A 115 -6.19 21.82 10.96
N ARG A 116 -7.33 21.48 10.35
CA ARG A 116 -7.68 20.13 9.94
C ARG A 116 -7.37 19.95 8.47
N LEU A 117 -6.47 19.00 8.18
CA LEU A 117 -6.22 18.52 6.84
C LEU A 117 -7.20 17.38 6.49
N ILE A 118 -7.96 17.57 5.41
CA ILE A 118 -8.82 16.53 4.84
C ILE A 118 -8.19 16.12 3.51
N LEU A 119 -7.90 14.81 3.38
CA LEU A 119 -7.41 14.20 2.15
C LEU A 119 -8.49 13.29 1.58
N ASP A 120 -8.85 13.52 0.32
CA ASP A 120 -9.72 12.65 -0.48
C ASP A 120 -8.84 11.92 -1.50
N VAL A 121 -8.77 10.60 -1.39
CA VAL A 121 -7.85 9.75 -2.15
C VAL A 121 -8.65 8.66 -2.85
N GLU A 122 -8.63 8.69 -4.17
CA GLU A 122 -9.26 7.70 -5.04
C GLU A 122 -8.19 6.73 -5.57
N THR A 123 -8.35 5.45 -5.27
CA THR A 123 -7.42 4.39 -5.69
C THR A 123 -8.10 3.37 -6.60
N LYS A 124 -7.29 2.65 -7.37
CA LYS A 124 -7.71 1.41 -8.04
C LYS A 124 -7.93 0.34 -6.97
N ASN A 125 -8.70 -0.70 -7.31
CA ASN A 125 -8.99 -1.85 -6.43
C ASN A 125 -7.78 -2.73 -6.08
N SER A 126 -6.55 -2.27 -6.28
CA SER A 126 -5.32 -2.97 -5.89
C SER A 126 -4.73 -2.50 -4.56
N ILE A 127 -5.18 -1.36 -4.02
CA ILE A 127 -4.70 -0.83 -2.74
C ILE A 127 -5.78 0.04 -2.09
N SER A 128 -5.84 0.03 -0.75
CA SER A 128 -6.70 0.96 -0.03
C SER A 128 -6.11 2.38 0.01
N ALA A 129 -6.96 3.40 0.11
CA ALA A 129 -6.52 4.79 0.30
C ALA A 129 -5.62 4.97 1.53
N ARG A 130 -5.93 4.24 2.62
CA ARG A 130 -5.15 4.24 3.86
C ARG A 130 -3.73 3.71 3.63
N ASP A 131 -3.61 2.58 2.95
CA ASP A 131 -2.30 1.95 2.70
C ASP A 131 -1.48 2.76 1.69
N ALA A 132 -2.14 3.35 0.69
CA ALA A 132 -1.49 4.28 -0.24
C ALA A 132 -0.91 5.50 0.51
N LEU A 133 -1.66 6.09 1.45
CA LEU A 133 -1.20 7.20 2.26
C LEU A 133 -0.08 6.77 3.23
N ALA A 134 -0.17 5.60 3.84
CA ALA A 134 0.86 5.03 4.69
C ALA A 134 2.17 4.81 3.91
N SER A 135 2.08 4.28 2.69
CA SER A 135 3.23 4.13 1.79
C SER A 135 3.87 5.48 1.46
N ALA A 136 3.08 6.51 1.18
CA ALA A 136 3.59 7.86 0.94
C ALA A 136 4.27 8.45 2.19
N GLY A 137 3.67 8.26 3.37
CA GLY A 137 4.24 8.68 4.65
C GLY A 137 5.60 8.05 4.92
N LYS A 138 5.76 6.74 4.66
CA LYS A 138 7.06 6.05 4.78
C LYS A 138 8.13 6.71 3.91
N THR A 139 7.84 6.99 2.64
CA THR A 139 8.76 7.69 1.75
C THR A 139 9.09 9.10 2.26
N LEU A 140 8.11 9.80 2.83
CA LEU A 140 8.29 11.15 3.35
C LEU A 140 9.21 11.16 4.58
N VAL A 141 9.06 10.19 5.49
CA VAL A 141 9.97 9.98 6.63
C VAL A 141 11.39 9.69 6.16
N GLU A 142 11.57 8.80 5.18
CA GLU A 142 12.89 8.49 4.60
C GLU A 142 13.55 9.76 4.02
N LEU A 143 12.79 10.59 3.30
CA LEU A 143 13.28 11.85 2.74
C LEU A 143 13.69 12.88 3.82
N PHE A 144 12.90 13.04 4.89
CA PHE A 144 13.29 13.90 6.00
C PHE A 144 14.45 13.33 6.83
N GLY A 145 14.62 12.01 6.85
CA GLY A 145 15.81 11.36 7.40
C GLY A 145 17.10 11.87 6.76
N LEU A 146 17.13 12.00 5.43
CA LEU A 146 18.27 12.58 4.69
C LEU A 146 18.58 14.03 5.09
N ALA A 147 17.54 14.82 5.42
CA ALA A 147 17.74 16.19 5.90
C ALA A 147 18.34 16.22 7.32
N ARG A 148 17.90 15.31 8.20
CA ARG A 148 18.46 15.16 9.55
C ARG A 148 19.95 14.77 9.51
N GLU A 149 20.36 13.94 8.56
CA GLU A 149 21.76 13.50 8.42
C GLU A 149 22.74 14.63 8.11
N LEU A 150 22.26 15.78 7.59
CA LEU A 150 23.12 16.95 7.34
C LEU A 150 23.75 17.51 8.62
N ASN A 151 23.03 17.44 9.74
CA ASN A 151 23.55 17.78 11.07
C ASN A 151 22.67 17.15 12.15
N VAL A 152 23.16 16.06 12.75
CA VAL A 152 22.44 15.34 13.81
C VAL A 152 22.36 16.10 15.14
N GLU A 153 23.19 17.13 15.32
CA GLU A 153 23.21 17.99 16.50
C GLU A 153 22.35 19.26 16.33
N ALA A 154 21.74 19.45 15.16
CA ALA A 154 20.87 20.59 14.92
C ALA A 154 19.66 20.56 15.86
N GLU A 155 19.39 21.70 16.51
CA GLU A 155 18.23 21.85 17.38
C GLU A 155 16.94 21.72 16.56
N GLY A 156 16.14 20.71 16.90
CA GLY A 156 14.79 20.52 16.37
C GLY A 156 13.73 20.95 17.38
N ILE A 157 12.51 21.15 16.91
CA ILE A 157 11.36 21.26 17.80
C ILE A 157 10.97 19.84 18.21
N GLU A 158 10.96 19.55 19.51
CA GLU A 158 10.39 18.31 20.02
C GLU A 158 8.87 18.32 19.78
N ILE A 159 8.43 17.56 18.80
CA ILE A 159 7.01 17.26 18.62
C ILE A 159 6.70 16.11 19.57
N GLY A 160 5.83 16.37 20.55
CA GLY A 160 5.40 15.34 21.50
C GLY A 160 4.74 14.14 20.81
N PRO A 161 4.58 13.01 21.53
CA PRO A 161 3.99 11.79 20.97
C PRO A 161 2.58 12.06 20.43
N SER A 162 2.21 11.38 19.34
CA SER A 162 0.82 11.39 18.86
C SER A 162 -0.14 10.90 19.96
N PRO A 163 -1.44 11.22 19.92
CA PRO A 163 -2.38 10.75 20.95
C PRO A 163 -2.38 9.23 21.14
N ALA A 164 -2.24 8.47 20.04
CA ALA A 164 -2.13 7.01 20.10
C ALA A 164 -0.80 6.55 20.74
N GLU A 165 0.30 7.24 20.48
CA GLU A 165 1.57 6.97 21.17
C GLU A 165 1.51 7.40 22.63
N ALA A 166 0.81 8.50 22.96
CA ALA A 166 0.61 8.95 24.32
C ALA A 166 -0.21 7.94 25.13
N ASP A 167 -1.29 7.39 24.54
CA ASP A 167 -2.08 6.30 25.14
C ASP A 167 -1.25 5.02 25.29
N HIS A 168 -0.41 4.70 24.31
CA HIS A 168 0.50 3.56 24.39
C HIS A 168 1.58 3.75 25.47
N ILE A 169 2.16 4.95 25.58
CA ILE A 169 3.10 5.32 26.64
C ILE A 169 2.41 5.26 28.02
N ALA A 170 1.17 5.74 28.12
CA ALA A 170 0.37 5.66 29.33
C ALA A 170 0.08 4.19 29.73
N SER A 171 -0.11 3.30 28.76
CA SER A 171 -0.33 1.88 29.02
C SER A 171 0.86 1.19 29.70
N PHE A 172 2.10 1.65 29.47
CA PHE A 172 3.28 1.15 30.19
C PHE A 172 3.31 1.60 31.66
N GLY A 173 2.67 2.72 31.99
CA GLY A 173 2.51 3.22 33.36
C GLY A 173 1.37 2.57 34.13
N LEU A 174 0.57 1.70 33.49
CA LEU A 174 -0.55 1.02 34.14
C LEU A 174 -0.02 0.09 35.25
N PRO A 175 -0.54 0.19 36.48
CA PRO A 175 -0.23 -0.75 37.54
C PRO A 175 -0.65 -2.17 37.16
N ILE A 176 0.14 -3.18 37.54
CA ILE A 176 -0.24 -4.59 37.35
C ILE A 176 -1.47 -5.00 38.18
N GLU A 177 -1.92 -4.14 39.10
CA GLU A 177 -3.15 -4.28 39.89
C GLU A 177 -4.42 -4.09 39.04
N ASP A 178 -4.32 -3.27 38.00
CA ASP A 178 -5.41 -2.96 37.07
C ASP A 178 -5.47 -3.95 35.90
N LEU A 179 -4.47 -4.84 35.81
CA LEU A 179 -4.54 -6.02 34.96
C LEU A 179 -5.30 -7.07 35.76
N ASP A 180 -6.44 -7.56 35.25
CA ASP A 180 -7.30 -8.61 35.85
C ASP A 180 -6.57 -9.98 35.98
N LEU A 181 -5.46 -10.01 36.71
CA LEU A 181 -4.58 -11.15 36.92
C LEU A 181 -5.11 -12.02 38.05
N THR A 182 -4.79 -13.31 37.98
CA THR A 182 -5.07 -14.21 39.10
C THR A 182 -4.25 -13.81 40.33
N VAL A 183 -4.81 -14.02 41.52
CA VAL A 183 -4.16 -13.71 42.81
C VAL A 183 -2.76 -14.32 42.94
N ARG A 184 -2.53 -15.49 42.32
CA ARG A 184 -1.20 -16.12 42.30
C ARG A 184 -0.22 -15.36 41.41
N SER A 185 -0.61 -15.04 40.18
CA SER A 185 0.22 -14.33 39.22
C SER A 185 0.59 -12.92 39.71
N TYR A 186 -0.37 -12.19 40.26
CA TYR A 186 -0.15 -10.88 40.86
C TYR A 186 0.89 -10.92 41.99
N ASN A 187 0.75 -11.86 42.93
CA ASN A 187 1.67 -11.97 44.06
C ASN A 187 3.07 -12.44 43.66
N CYS A 188 3.20 -13.24 42.60
CA CYS A 188 4.50 -13.59 42.04
C CYS A 188 5.20 -12.36 41.44
N LEU A 189 4.50 -11.60 40.58
CA LEU A 189 5.04 -10.39 39.95
C LEU A 189 5.44 -9.31 40.96
N LYS A 190 4.61 -9.09 41.98
CA LYS A 190 4.91 -8.14 43.07
C LYS A 190 6.13 -8.54 43.89
N ARG A 191 6.37 -9.85 44.06
CA ARG A 191 7.54 -10.37 44.77
C ARG A 191 8.83 -10.22 43.98
N GLU A 192 8.74 -10.25 42.65
CA GLU A 192 9.87 -9.99 41.74
C GLU A 192 10.13 -8.49 41.50
N GLY A 193 9.40 -7.62 42.21
CA GLY A 193 9.55 -6.18 42.14
C GLY A 193 9.01 -5.58 40.84
N VAL A 194 8.06 -6.25 40.19
CA VAL A 194 7.34 -5.73 39.02
C VAL A 194 6.02 -5.12 39.49
N HIS A 195 5.84 -3.84 39.21
CA HIS A 195 4.71 -3.03 39.66
C HIS A 195 3.91 -2.42 38.51
N THR A 196 4.51 -2.28 37.33
CA THR A 196 3.87 -1.70 36.13
C THR A 196 3.99 -2.60 34.91
N VAL A 197 3.12 -2.37 33.91
CA VAL A 197 3.18 -3.06 32.61
C VAL A 197 4.53 -2.82 31.92
N GLY A 198 5.09 -1.62 32.02
CA GLY A 198 6.40 -1.29 31.44
C GLY A 198 7.55 -2.12 32.01
N GLU A 199 7.56 -2.31 33.32
CA GLU A 199 8.56 -3.17 34.00
C GLU A 199 8.42 -4.64 33.61
N LEU A 200 7.19 -5.12 33.39
CA LEU A 200 6.93 -6.48 32.94
C LEU A 200 7.45 -6.70 31.52
N VAL A 201 7.25 -5.74 30.61
CA VAL A 201 7.70 -5.83 29.21
C VAL A 201 9.24 -5.72 29.09
N ALA A 202 9.88 -4.97 29.98
CA ALA A 202 11.34 -4.83 30.00
C ALA A 202 12.09 -6.07 30.52
N ARG A 203 11.39 -7.01 31.15
CA ARG A 203 11.95 -8.31 31.57
C ARG A 203 11.98 -9.24 30.36
N THR A 204 13.12 -9.33 29.69
CA THR A 204 13.40 -10.46 28.80
C THR A 204 13.66 -11.72 29.61
N GLU A 205 13.22 -12.85 29.07
CA GLU A 205 13.37 -14.22 29.61
C GLU A 205 14.77 -14.50 30.19
#